data_AF-A0A9D1QKA4-F1
#
_entry.id   AF-A0A9D1QKA4-F1
#
_cell.length_a   1.000
_cell.length_b   1.000
_cell.length_c   1.000
_cell.angle_alpha   90.00
_cell.angle_beta   90.00
_cell.angle_gamma   90.00
#
_symmetry.space_group_name_H-M   'P 1'
#
loop_
_entity.id
_entity.type
_entity.pdbx_description
1 polymer ?
#
loop_
_entity_poly.entity_id
_entity_poly.type
_entity_poly.pdbx_seq_one_letter_code
_entity_poly.pdbx_strand_id
1 'polypeptide(L)'
;MSLIEIDKNELYPTEKIGPAVEGTIIYKVGEQTHFKGAYITTNERMIMSVDMNGEPYKRVFSYQDIVQALVEENTLYIEFPEGMGKVAMIDVTEGNLQEFADYVNGKVK
;
A
#
# COMPACT_ATOMS: atom_id res chain seq x y z
N MET A 1 8.47 -12.62 -8.79
CA MET A 1 7.07 -12.31 -9.15
C MET A 1 6.79 -10.92 -8.64
N SER A 2 6.02 -10.13 -9.40
CA SER A 2 5.59 -8.80 -8.95
C SER A 2 4.59 -8.96 -7.81
N LEU A 3 4.65 -8.08 -6.81
CA LEU A 3 3.74 -8.09 -5.66
C LEU A 3 2.46 -7.29 -5.93
N ILE A 4 2.38 -6.58 -7.07
CA ILE A 4 1.19 -5.81 -7.47
C ILE A 4 0.09 -6.68 -8.08
N GLU A 5 0.39 -7.93 -8.45
CA GLU A 5 -0.59 -8.82 -9.07
C GLU A 5 -1.60 -9.32 -8.04
N ILE A 6 -2.88 -9.01 -8.27
CA ILE A 6 -4.02 -9.52 -7.51
C ILE A 6 -4.81 -10.50 -8.38
N ASP A 7 -5.17 -11.65 -7.82
CA ASP A 7 -6.15 -12.54 -8.44
C ASP A 7 -7.51 -11.84 -8.48
N LYS A 8 -8.09 -11.72 -9.68
CA LYS A 8 -9.41 -11.11 -9.88
C LYS A 8 -10.51 -11.79 -9.09
N ASN A 9 -10.34 -13.05 -8.68
CA ASN A 9 -11.28 -13.76 -7.81
C ASN A 9 -11.28 -13.22 -6.37
N GLU A 10 -10.22 -12.50 -5.95
CA GLU A 10 -10.16 -11.84 -4.64
C GLU A 10 -10.94 -10.51 -4.61
N LEU A 11 -11.36 -10.02 -5.78
CA LEU A 11 -12.09 -8.76 -5.93
C LEU A 11 -13.59 -8.98 -5.84
N TYR A 12 -14.31 -8.04 -5.20
CA TYR A 12 -15.76 -8.02 -5.31
C TYR A 12 -16.18 -7.71 -6.77
N PRO A 13 -17.36 -8.16 -7.22
CA PRO A 13 -17.82 -7.88 -8.60
C PRO A 13 -17.88 -6.39 -8.96
N THR A 14 -18.02 -5.52 -7.95
CA THR A 14 -18.05 -4.06 -8.08
C THR A 14 -16.67 -3.41 -7.99
N GLU A 15 -15.65 -4.17 -7.58
CA GLU A 15 -14.29 -3.66 -7.44
C GLU A 15 -13.59 -3.50 -8.78
N LYS A 16 -12.92 -2.36 -8.92
CA LYS A 16 -12.05 -1.99 -10.04
C LYS A 16 -10.68 -1.64 -9.48
N ILE A 17 -9.66 -2.25 -10.04
CA ILE A 17 -8.26 -1.98 -9.70
C ILE A 17 -7.93 -0.52 -10.06
N GLY A 18 -7.25 0.17 -9.15
CA GLY A 18 -6.68 1.51 -9.34
C GLY A 18 -5.15 1.45 -9.44
N PRO A 19 -4.47 2.58 -9.22
CA PRO A 19 -3.01 2.62 -9.19
C PRO A 19 -2.40 1.68 -8.13
N ALA A 20 -1.22 1.16 -8.43
CA ALA A 20 -0.43 0.34 -7.53
C ALA A 20 1.03 0.77 -7.55
N VAL A 21 1.74 0.54 -6.46
CA VAL A 21 3.18 0.81 -6.31
C VAL A 21 3.86 -0.37 -5.62
N GLU A 22 5.07 -0.70 -6.05
CA GLU A 22 5.92 -1.72 -5.43
C GLU A 22 7.25 -1.11 -5.01
N GLY A 23 7.70 -1.44 -3.80
CA GLY A 23 8.95 -0.96 -3.22
C GLY A 23 9.31 -1.71 -1.94
N THR A 24 10.01 -1.01 -1.05
CA THR A 24 10.39 -1.52 0.27
C THR A 24 9.59 -0.81 1.35
N ILE A 25 8.73 -1.57 2.05
CA ILE A 25 7.92 -1.08 3.16
C ILE A 25 8.75 -1.10 4.44
N ILE A 26 8.81 0.05 5.11
CA ILE A 26 9.47 0.24 6.40
C ILE A 26 8.46 0.06 7.51
N TYR A 27 8.52 -1.09 8.18
CA TYR A 27 7.64 -1.44 9.29
C TYR A 27 8.36 -2.40 10.24
N LYS A 28 8.22 -2.22 11.55
CA LYS A 28 8.94 -3.07 12.53
C LYS A 28 8.13 -4.32 12.88
N VAL A 29 8.67 -5.50 12.57
CA VAL A 29 8.16 -6.79 13.04
C VAL A 29 9.31 -7.56 13.67
N GLY A 30 9.31 -7.65 15.00
CA GLY A 30 10.44 -8.22 15.75
C GLY A 30 11.72 -7.42 15.50
N GLU A 31 12.74 -8.08 14.95
CA GLU A 31 14.03 -7.48 14.58
C GLU A 31 14.07 -6.98 13.12
N GLN A 32 13.12 -7.39 12.28
CA GLN A 32 13.06 -6.98 10.87
C GLN A 32 12.31 -5.67 10.71
N THR A 33 12.79 -4.83 9.80
CA THR A 33 12.28 -3.46 9.59
C THR A 33 11.98 -3.12 8.13
N HIS A 34 12.52 -3.89 7.19
CA HIS A 34 12.42 -3.63 5.76
C HIS A 34 11.85 -4.86 5.08
N PHE A 35 10.77 -4.67 4.33
CA PHE A 35 10.10 -5.76 3.63
C PHE A 35 9.82 -5.36 2.20
N LYS A 36 10.06 -6.27 1.25
CA LYS A 36 9.60 -6.07 -0.11
C LYS A 36 8.07 -6.10 -0.11
N GLY A 37 7.43 -5.09 -0.66
CA GLY A 37 5.98 -4.97 -0.61
C GLY A 37 5.39 -4.09 -1.70
N ALA A 38 4.08 -4.21 -1.86
CA ALA A 38 3.28 -3.42 -2.77
C ALA A 38 2.05 -2.86 -2.06
N TYR A 39 1.65 -1.66 -2.46
CA TYR A 39 0.32 -1.13 -2.20
C TYR A 39 -0.49 -1.14 -3.49
N ILE A 40 -1.70 -1.67 -3.41
CA ILE A 40 -2.59 -1.87 -4.55
C ILE A 40 -3.93 -1.27 -4.18
N THR A 41 -4.44 -0.36 -4.99
CA THR A 41 -5.74 0.25 -4.72
C THR A 41 -6.85 -0.42 -5.53
N THR A 42 -8.05 -0.41 -4.98
CA THR A 42 -9.29 -0.59 -5.74
C THR A 42 -10.14 0.69 -5.61
N ASN A 43 -11.32 0.72 -6.20
CA ASN A 43 -12.29 1.78 -5.91
C ASN A 43 -12.87 1.69 -4.48
N GLU A 44 -12.65 0.59 -3.76
CA GLU A 44 -13.28 0.30 -2.46
C GLU A 44 -12.29 0.21 -1.29
N ARG A 45 -11.06 -0.24 -1.51
CA ARG A 45 -10.05 -0.46 -0.44
C ARG A 45 -8.62 -0.35 -0.96
N MET A 46 -7.67 -0.25 -0.02
CA MET A 46 -6.25 -0.40 -0.30
C MET A 46 -5.77 -1.76 0.25
N ILE A 47 -4.92 -2.44 -0.52
CA ILE A 47 -4.37 -3.75 -0.20
C ILE A 47 -2.85 -3.59 -0.11
N MET A 48 -2.28 -4.01 1.00
CA MET A 48 -0.85 -4.13 1.20
C MET A 48 -0.46 -5.59 1.04
N SER A 49 0.47 -5.86 0.14
CA SER A 49 1.03 -7.19 -0.13
C SER A 49 2.51 -7.15 0.22
N VAL A 50 2.99 -8.05 1.06
CA VAL A 50 4.36 -8.05 1.58
C VAL A 50 4.93 -9.45 1.49
N ASP A 51 6.19 -9.56 1.06
CA ASP A 51 6.95 -10.80 1.15
C ASP A 51 7.72 -10.84 2.48
N MET A 52 7.27 -11.69 3.40
CA MET A 52 7.91 -11.90 4.70
C MET A 52 8.80 -13.16 4.67
N ASN A 53 9.97 -13.04 4.03
CA ASN A 53 10.95 -14.12 3.90
C ASN A 53 10.42 -15.37 3.16
N GLY A 54 9.67 -15.16 2.08
CA GLY A 54 9.06 -16.21 1.26
C GLY A 54 7.60 -16.52 1.62
N GLU A 55 7.10 -15.98 2.72
CA GLU A 55 5.69 -16.09 3.12
C GLU A 55 4.92 -14.84 2.66
N PRO A 56 3.92 -14.99 1.77
CA PRO A 56 3.10 -13.86 1.34
C PRO A 56 2.18 -13.41 2.47
N TYR A 57 2.30 -12.14 2.85
CA TYR A 57 1.43 -11.49 3.82
C TYR A 57 0.58 -10.41 3.14
N LYS A 58 -0.74 -10.50 3.28
CA LYS A 58 -1.67 -9.49 2.78
C LYS A 58 -2.41 -8.82 3.93
N ARG A 59 -2.59 -7.50 3.84
CA ARG A 59 -3.44 -6.72 4.74
C ARG A 59 -4.31 -5.76 3.94
N VAL A 60 -5.57 -5.66 4.34
CA VAL A 60 -6.56 -4.78 3.72
C VAL A 60 -6.80 -3.57 4.62
N PHE A 61 -6.89 -2.40 4.03
CA PHE A 61 -7.22 -1.14 4.68
C PHE A 61 -8.45 -0.53 4.02
N SER A 62 -9.45 -0.16 4.83
CA SER A 62 -10.52 0.71 4.36
C SER A 62 -9.95 2.11 4.12
N TYR A 63 -10.47 2.84 3.14
CA TYR A 63 -10.11 4.25 2.99
C TYR A 63 -10.49 5.10 4.20
N GLN A 64 -11.47 4.65 5.00
CA GLN A 64 -11.85 5.31 6.25
C GLN A 64 -10.79 5.13 7.35
N ASP A 65 -9.92 4.13 7.21
CA ASP A 65 -8.82 3.87 8.16
C ASP A 65 -7.54 4.59 7.74
N ILE A 66 -7.54 5.39 6.68
CA ILE A 66 -6.38 6.13 6.18
C ILE A 66 -6.67 7.62 6.37
N VAL A 67 -5.69 8.36 6.90
CA VAL A 67 -5.76 9.81 7.06
C VAL A 67 -5.34 10.52 5.79
N GLN A 68 -4.23 10.07 5.18
CA GLN A 68 -3.73 10.61 3.91
C GLN A 68 -2.58 9.75 3.36
N ALA A 69 -2.27 9.96 2.07
CA ALA A 69 -1.05 9.52 1.42
C ALA A 69 -0.21 10.74 1.04
N LEU A 70 1.09 10.72 1.33
CA LEU A 70 2.03 11.82 1.06
C LEU A 70 3.24 11.30 0.30
N VAL A 71 3.76 12.10 -0.61
CA VAL A 71 5.03 11.81 -1.31
C VAL A 71 6.04 12.88 -0.95
N GLU A 72 7.13 12.48 -0.31
CA GLU A 72 8.24 13.36 0.06
C GLU A 72 9.56 12.69 -0.32
N GLU A 73 10.45 13.39 -1.02
CA GLU A 73 11.78 12.89 -1.37
C GLU A 73 11.79 11.45 -1.96
N ASN A 74 10.84 11.17 -2.87
CA ASN A 74 10.65 9.85 -3.50
C ASN A 74 10.26 8.71 -2.52
N THR A 75 9.73 9.07 -1.35
CA THR A 75 9.16 8.17 -0.35
C THR A 75 7.65 8.37 -0.31
N LEU A 76 6.90 7.28 -0.33
CA LEU A 76 5.46 7.29 -0.09
C LEU A 76 5.19 7.04 1.38
N TYR A 77 4.43 7.92 2.02
CA TYR A 77 3.94 7.75 3.38
C TYR A 77 2.44 7.54 3.36
N ILE A 78 1.97 6.48 4.02
CA ILE A 78 0.55 6.30 4.34
C ILE A 78 0.37 6.59 5.83
N GLU A 79 -0.44 7.60 6.13
CA GLU A 79 -0.77 7.99 7.49
C GLU A 79 -2.08 7.35 7.92
N PHE A 80 -2.06 6.74 9.10
CA PHE A 80 -3.21 6.12 9.74
C PHE A 80 -3.66 6.95 10.95
N PRO A 81 -4.89 6.76 11.48
CA PRO A 81 -5.40 7.49 12.64
C PRO A 81 -4.48 7.46 13.86
N GLU A 82 -4.72 8.41 14.77
CA GLU A 82 -3.90 8.63 15.96
C GLU A 82 -3.65 7.33 16.74
N GLY A 83 -2.37 7.05 17.04
CA GLY A 83 -1.93 5.81 17.69
C GLY A 83 -1.50 4.68 16.73
N MET A 84 -1.78 4.77 15.42
CA MET A 84 -1.32 3.78 14.43
C MET A 84 -0.07 4.21 13.66
N GLY A 85 0.20 5.52 13.58
CA GLY A 85 1.42 6.07 12.99
C GLY A 85 1.42 6.14 11.45
N LYS A 86 2.61 6.32 10.88
CA LYS A 86 2.85 6.38 9.43
C LYS A 86 3.66 5.19 8.98
N VAL A 87 3.32 4.65 7.82
CA VAL A 87 4.10 3.59 7.16
C VAL A 87 4.76 4.19 5.92
N ALA A 88 6.06 3.99 5.79
CA ALA A 88 6.84 4.49 4.66
C ALA A 88 7.10 3.38 3.65
N MET A 89 7.07 3.71 2.36
CA MET A 89 7.57 2.90 1.26
C MET A 89 8.67 3.67 0.55
N ILE A 90 9.86 3.07 0.50
CA ILE A 90 11.06 3.59 -0.16
C ILE A 90 11.46 2.67 -1.32
N ASP A 91 12.51 3.03 -2.06
CA ASP A 91 13.12 2.20 -3.10
C ASP A 91 12.07 1.63 -4.08
N VAL A 92 11.17 2.50 -4.52
CA VAL A 92 10.04 2.13 -5.40
C VAL A 92 10.59 1.68 -6.75
N THR A 93 10.24 0.45 -7.12
CA THR A 93 10.69 -0.21 -8.35
C THR A 93 9.61 -0.22 -9.43
N GLU A 94 8.35 -0.05 -9.06
CA GLU A 94 7.21 -0.07 -9.98
C GLU A 94 6.08 0.86 -9.51
N GLY A 95 5.35 1.45 -10.47
CA GLY A 95 4.24 2.36 -10.22
C GLY A 95 4.64 3.85 -10.15
N ASN A 96 3.64 4.72 -10.05
CA ASN A 96 3.80 6.16 -9.93
C ASN A 96 3.33 6.61 -8.53
N LEU A 97 4.26 7.11 -7.71
CA LEU A 97 3.96 7.52 -6.34
C LEU A 97 2.93 8.64 -6.26
N GLN A 98 3.04 9.65 -7.12
CA GLN A 98 2.16 10.81 -7.06
C GLN A 98 0.75 10.43 -7.50
N GLU A 99 0.61 9.68 -8.60
CA GLU A 99 -0.68 9.18 -9.07
C GLU A 99 -1.36 8.30 -8.01
N PHE A 100 -0.57 7.44 -7.35
CA PHE A 100 -1.06 6.61 -6.25
C PHE A 100 -1.55 7.46 -5.07
N ALA A 101 -0.74 8.41 -4.61
CA ALA A 101 -1.09 9.25 -3.47
C ALA A 101 -2.32 10.12 -3.76
N ASP A 102 -2.39 10.73 -4.94
CA ASP A 102 -3.54 11.51 -5.40
C ASP A 102 -4.81 10.66 -5.43
N TYR A 103 -4.71 9.42 -5.91
CA TYR A 103 -5.83 8.49 -5.93
C TYR A 103 -6.31 8.14 -4.52
N VAL A 104 -5.40 7.79 -3.61
CA VAL A 104 -5.77 7.47 -2.22
C VAL A 104 -6.41 8.68 -1.54
N ASN A 105 -5.82 9.87 -1.67
CA ASN A 105 -6.37 11.09 -1.10
C ASN A 105 -7.73 11.47 -1.69
N GLY A 106 -8.00 11.13 -2.95
CA GLY A 106 -9.34 11.28 -3.54
C GLY A 106 -10.40 10.32 -2.96
N LYS A 107 -9.99 9.30 -2.20
CA LYS A 107 -10.86 8.32 -1.55
C LYS A 107 -11.05 8.55 -0.06
N VAL A 108 -10.04 9.10 0.61
CA VAL A 108 -10.12 9.54 2.00
C VAL A 108 -11.02 10.78 2.05
N LYS A 109 -12.04 10.78 2.91
CA LYS A 109 -13.00 11.88 3.08
C LYS A 109 -13.08 12.29 4.54
#